data_AF-A0A525CWP7-F1
#
_entry.id   AF-A0A525CWP7-F1
#
_cell.length_a   1.000
_cell.length_b   1.000
_cell.length_c   1.000
_cell.angle_alpha   90.00
_cell.angle_beta   90.00
_cell.angle_gamma   90.00
#
_symmetry.space_group_name_H-M   'P 1'
#
loop_
_entity.id
_entity.type
_entity.pdbx_description
1 polymer ?
#
loop_
_entity_poly.entity_id
_entity_poly.type
_entity_poly.pdbx_seq_one_letter_code
_entity_poly.pdbx_strand_id
1 'polypeptide(L)'
;MSASILAKHLGRCIQITICPLTLLVSFTLLSCTTLLNNAIIEPTVGNLQRQSDVELVCDGASSYLLMIDSLIESNPDDNDLLLTGAKAYSGVISALASCGTDGPRLQTLSQKAHKYGIRLLQAELAFSLNDISSLESPLENSTPQSAENLFWGSYGVLSWIQQQNGSPES
;
A
#
# COMPACT_ATOMS: atom_id res chain seq x y z
N MET A 1 -25.27 -38.32 44.68
CA MET A 1 -25.49 -37.83 43.30
C MET A 1 -25.67 -36.31 43.35
N SER A 2 -24.58 -35.52 43.34
CA SER A 2 -24.71 -34.04 43.38
C SER A 2 -23.46 -33.26 42.90
N ALA A 3 -22.24 -33.79 43.02
CA ALA A 3 -21.03 -33.05 42.63
C ALA A 3 -20.67 -33.10 41.13
N SER A 4 -20.94 -34.22 40.43
CA SER A 4 -20.51 -34.41 39.03
C SER A 4 -21.35 -33.65 38.01
N ILE A 5 -22.59 -33.30 38.36
CA ILE A 5 -23.52 -32.55 37.50
C ILE A 5 -23.19 -31.06 37.53
N LEU A 6 -22.83 -30.53 38.71
CA LEU A 6 -22.43 -29.13 38.88
C LEU A 6 -21.14 -28.80 38.11
N ALA A 7 -20.15 -29.71 38.13
CA ALA A 7 -18.89 -29.54 37.40
C ALA A 7 -19.08 -29.56 35.86
N LYS A 8 -19.99 -30.39 35.34
CA LYS A 8 -20.32 -30.42 33.90
C LYS A 8 -21.03 -29.16 33.42
N HIS A 9 -21.90 -28.57 34.25
CA HIS A 9 -22.58 -27.32 33.91
C HIS A 9 -21.64 -26.10 33.96
N LEU A 10 -20.69 -26.07 34.90
CA LEU A 10 -19.68 -25.02 34.98
C LEU A 10 -18.74 -25.05 33.76
N GLY A 11 -18.28 -26.24 33.36
CA GLY A 11 -17.45 -26.42 32.15
C GLY A 11 -18.16 -26.05 30.85
N ARG A 12 -19.47 -26.38 30.72
CA ARG A 12 -20.28 -25.98 29.55
C ARG A 12 -20.54 -24.48 29.50
N CYS A 13 -20.74 -23.80 30.63
CA CYS A 13 -20.87 -22.34 30.65
C CYS A 13 -19.57 -21.66 30.21
N ILE A 14 -18.43 -22.11 30.75
CA ILE A 14 -17.11 -21.58 30.39
C ILE A 14 -16.81 -21.80 28.88
N GLN A 15 -17.13 -22.95 28.33
CA GLN A 15 -16.97 -23.24 26.89
C GLN A 15 -17.85 -22.35 25.99
N ILE A 16 -19.07 -22.00 26.45
CA ILE A 16 -20.04 -21.19 25.68
C ILE A 16 -19.64 -19.71 25.65
N THR A 17 -18.99 -19.17 26.69
CA THR A 17 -18.53 -17.77 26.70
C THR A 17 -17.17 -17.58 26.03
N ILE A 18 -16.28 -18.59 26.07
CA ILE A 18 -14.96 -18.50 25.43
C ILE A 18 -15.06 -18.50 23.90
N CYS A 19 -15.97 -19.29 23.33
CA CYS A 19 -16.15 -19.41 21.88
C CYS A 19 -16.51 -18.09 21.14
N PRO A 20 -17.47 -17.27 21.60
CA PRO A 20 -17.77 -15.99 20.95
C PRO A 20 -16.66 -14.95 21.17
N LEU A 21 -15.96 -14.99 22.31
CA LEU A 21 -14.85 -14.08 22.59
C LEU A 21 -13.65 -14.38 21.69
N THR A 22 -13.29 -15.65 21.49
CA THR A 22 -12.22 -16.05 20.57
C THR A 22 -12.59 -15.78 19.11
N LEU A 23 -13.86 -15.93 18.72
CA LEU A 23 -14.36 -15.58 17.38
C LEU A 23 -14.29 -14.06 17.14
N LEU A 24 -14.68 -13.24 18.13
CA LEU A 24 -14.64 -11.78 18.06
C LEU A 24 -13.20 -11.25 17.93
N VAL A 25 -12.27 -11.78 18.74
CA VAL A 25 -10.84 -11.42 18.68
C VAL A 25 -10.26 -11.82 17.33
N SER A 26 -10.62 -12.99 16.79
CA SER A 26 -10.18 -13.43 15.45
C SER A 26 -10.65 -12.49 14.34
N PHE A 27 -11.87 -11.95 14.45
CA PHE A 27 -12.41 -10.98 13.50
C PHE A 27 -11.67 -9.63 13.53
N THR A 28 -11.18 -9.21 14.70
CA THR A 28 -10.43 -7.94 14.83
C THR A 28 -9.00 -8.01 14.30
N LEU A 29 -8.40 -9.20 14.22
CA LEU A 29 -7.02 -9.38 13.72
C LEU A 29 -6.93 -9.30 12.19
N LEU A 30 -8.04 -9.43 11.47
CA LEU A 30 -8.09 -9.35 10.00
C LEU A 30 -7.91 -7.93 9.46
N SER A 31 -7.95 -6.88 10.30
CA SER A 31 -7.89 -5.47 9.87
C SER A 31 -6.75 -4.67 10.49
N CYS A 32 -5.69 -5.30 10.99
CA CYS A 32 -4.54 -4.56 11.52
C CYS A 32 -3.86 -3.73 10.42
N THR A 33 -3.84 -4.22 9.18
CA THR A 33 -3.21 -3.54 8.04
C THR A 33 -3.82 -2.18 7.75
N THR A 34 -5.16 -2.07 7.74
CA THR A 34 -5.84 -0.79 7.49
C THR A 34 -5.62 0.20 8.64
N LEU A 35 -5.63 -0.29 9.88
CA LEU A 35 -5.32 0.54 11.05
C LEU A 35 -3.88 1.05 10.99
N LEU A 36 -2.91 0.18 10.72
CA LEU A 36 -1.50 0.54 10.60
C LEU A 36 -1.28 1.53 9.45
N ASN A 37 -1.88 1.28 8.29
CA ASN A 37 -1.76 2.15 7.13
C ASN A 37 -2.27 3.56 7.45
N ASN A 38 -3.46 3.69 8.02
CA ASN A 38 -4.10 4.98 8.24
C ASN A 38 -3.51 5.73 9.45
N ALA A 39 -3.09 5.01 10.50
CA ALA A 39 -2.59 5.63 11.72
C ALA A 39 -1.10 6.00 11.64
N ILE A 40 -0.30 5.23 10.90
CA ILE A 40 1.17 5.35 10.91
C ILE A 40 1.71 5.59 9.51
N ILE A 41 1.37 4.74 8.54
CA ILE A 41 2.09 4.71 7.26
C ILE A 41 1.75 5.92 6.40
N GLU A 42 0.47 6.17 6.14
CA GLU A 42 0.02 7.29 5.31
C GLU A 42 0.47 8.65 5.90
N PRO A 43 0.30 8.94 7.21
CA PRO A 43 0.85 10.15 7.81
C PRO A 43 2.36 10.27 7.65
N THR A 44 3.10 9.16 7.77
CA THR A 44 4.56 9.16 7.60
C THR A 44 4.96 9.47 6.17
N VAL A 45 4.33 8.86 5.17
CA VAL A 45 4.56 9.17 3.74
C VAL A 45 4.23 10.64 3.46
N GLY A 46 3.11 11.11 3.98
CA GLY A 46 2.71 12.51 3.86
C GLY A 46 3.69 13.48 4.53
N ASN A 47 4.31 13.11 5.66
CA ASN A 47 5.34 13.92 6.31
C ASN A 47 6.63 13.93 5.49
N LEU A 48 7.08 12.77 5.01
CA LEU A 48 8.30 12.63 4.22
C LEU A 48 8.25 13.47 2.94
N GLN A 49 7.12 13.47 2.24
CA GLN A 49 6.92 14.28 1.04
C GLN A 49 6.96 15.80 1.30
N ARG A 50 6.69 16.23 2.52
CA ARG A 50 6.68 17.65 2.93
C ARG A 50 7.90 18.01 3.77
N GLN A 51 8.85 17.09 3.93
CA GLN A 51 9.96 17.26 4.84
C GLN A 51 10.98 18.23 4.25
N SER A 52 11.39 19.23 5.03
CA SER A 52 12.33 20.26 4.58
C SER A 52 13.79 19.84 4.73
N ASP A 53 14.06 18.88 5.62
CA ASP A 53 15.37 18.28 5.80
C ASP A 53 15.55 17.14 4.77
N VAL A 54 16.19 17.46 3.65
CA VAL A 54 16.43 16.50 2.57
C VAL A 54 17.40 15.40 3.00
N GLU A 55 18.40 15.70 3.84
CA GLU A 55 19.37 14.70 4.31
C GLU A 55 18.66 13.60 5.12
N LEU A 56 17.72 13.99 5.99
CA LEU A 56 16.88 13.04 6.73
C LEU A 56 16.08 12.12 5.80
N VAL A 57 15.56 12.66 4.70
CA VAL A 57 14.86 11.87 3.68
C VAL A 57 15.83 10.90 3.00
N CYS A 58 17.03 11.35 2.61
CA CYS A 58 18.05 10.51 1.97
C CYS A 58 18.42 9.32 2.87
N ASP A 59 18.65 9.58 4.16
CA ASP A 59 19.09 8.56 5.13
C ASP A 59 17.97 7.59 5.50
N GLY A 60 16.75 8.10 5.67
CA GLY A 60 15.60 7.32 6.13
C GLY A 60 14.87 6.55 5.02
N ALA A 61 15.07 6.93 3.74
CA ALA A 61 14.19 6.49 2.66
C ALA A 61 14.12 4.97 2.50
N SER A 62 15.26 4.30 2.61
CA SER A 62 15.36 2.85 2.40
C SER A 62 14.54 2.03 3.41
N SER A 63 14.53 2.44 4.67
CA SER A 63 13.89 1.68 5.75
C SER A 63 12.37 1.72 5.66
N TYR A 64 11.81 2.89 5.37
CA TYR A 64 10.36 3.00 5.26
C TYR A 64 9.83 2.38 3.96
N LEU A 65 10.58 2.45 2.85
CA LEU A 65 10.21 1.76 1.61
C LEU A 65 10.17 0.23 1.81
N LEU A 66 11.13 -0.33 2.55
CA LEU A 66 11.14 -1.76 2.89
C LEU A 66 9.93 -2.16 3.74
N MET A 67 9.55 -1.31 4.70
CA MET A 67 8.34 -1.51 5.49
C MET A 67 7.08 -1.52 4.62
N ILE A 68 6.94 -0.54 3.72
CA ILE A 68 5.81 -0.46 2.77
C ILE A 68 5.77 -1.70 1.88
N ASP A 69 6.90 -2.13 1.34
CA ASP A 69 7.01 -3.36 0.56
C ASP A 69 6.51 -4.57 1.36
N SER A 70 6.89 -4.67 2.64
CA SER A 70 6.48 -5.78 3.51
C SER A 70 4.97 -5.79 3.76
N LEU A 71 4.36 -4.61 3.90
CA LEU A 71 2.91 -4.48 4.07
C LEU A 71 2.16 -4.83 2.78
N ILE A 72 2.63 -4.34 1.62
CA ILE A 72 2.03 -4.68 0.32
C ILE A 72 2.21 -6.17 0.03
N GLU A 73 3.37 -6.76 0.31
CA GLU A 73 3.57 -8.21 0.12
C GLU A 73 2.61 -9.03 0.99
N SER A 74 2.29 -8.54 2.20
CA SER A 74 1.33 -9.19 3.10
C SER A 74 -0.12 -9.05 2.66
N ASN A 75 -0.47 -7.96 1.98
CA ASN A 75 -1.82 -7.71 1.47
C ASN A 75 -1.76 -7.07 0.06
N PRO A 76 -1.51 -7.88 -0.98
CA PRO A 76 -1.09 -7.36 -2.27
C PRO A 76 -2.15 -6.57 -3.00
N ASP A 77 -3.43 -6.85 -2.79
CA ASP A 77 -4.55 -6.27 -3.54
C ASP A 77 -5.28 -5.16 -2.75
N ASP A 78 -4.65 -4.65 -1.69
CA ASP A 78 -5.16 -3.55 -0.87
C ASP A 78 -4.93 -2.20 -1.56
N ASN A 79 -6.01 -1.53 -1.97
CA ASN A 79 -5.93 -0.27 -2.70
C ASN A 79 -5.23 0.84 -1.92
N ASP A 80 -5.43 0.91 -0.60
CA ASP A 80 -4.82 1.95 0.23
C ASP A 80 -3.31 1.73 0.34
N LEU A 81 -2.86 0.46 0.45
CA LEU A 81 -1.45 0.12 0.42
C LEU A 81 -0.82 0.34 -0.96
N LEU A 82 -1.53 0.04 -2.06
CA LEU A 82 -1.08 0.33 -3.41
C LEU A 82 -0.93 1.85 -3.64
N LEU A 83 -1.88 2.64 -3.16
CA LEU A 83 -1.82 4.10 -3.15
C LEU A 83 -0.61 4.60 -2.36
N THR A 84 -0.44 4.11 -1.13
CA THR A 84 0.70 4.41 -0.27
C THR A 84 2.02 4.05 -0.95
N GLY A 85 2.12 2.88 -1.59
CA GLY A 85 3.29 2.44 -2.34
C GLY A 85 3.60 3.36 -3.52
N ALA A 86 2.59 3.70 -4.33
CA ALA A 86 2.74 4.61 -5.45
C ALA A 86 3.22 6.00 -5.00
N LYS A 87 2.58 6.57 -3.96
CA LYS A 87 2.97 7.83 -3.29
C LYS A 87 4.41 7.81 -2.78
N ALA A 88 4.76 6.76 -2.05
CA ALA A 88 6.04 6.63 -1.38
C ALA A 88 7.19 6.53 -2.38
N TYR A 89 7.10 5.60 -3.33
CA TYR A 89 8.18 5.36 -4.27
C TYR A 89 8.37 6.52 -5.24
N SER A 90 7.29 7.07 -5.80
CA SER A 90 7.37 8.21 -6.70
C SER A 90 7.93 9.46 -6.00
N GLY A 91 7.49 9.75 -4.77
CA GLY A 91 8.01 10.86 -3.97
C GLY A 91 9.50 10.70 -3.64
N VAL A 92 9.92 9.50 -3.22
CA VAL A 92 11.34 9.26 -2.88
C VAL A 92 12.25 9.30 -4.09
N ILE A 93 11.81 8.85 -5.27
CA ILE A 93 12.62 8.99 -6.49
C ILE A 93 12.93 10.46 -6.75
N SER A 94 11.94 11.35 -6.62
CA SER A 94 12.15 12.80 -6.77
C SER A 94 13.12 13.36 -5.72
N ALA A 95 13.03 12.91 -4.47
CA ALA A 95 13.94 13.36 -3.41
C ALA A 95 15.37 12.83 -3.59
N LEU A 96 15.53 11.52 -3.85
CA LEU A 96 16.82 10.85 -3.99
C LEU A 96 17.63 11.30 -5.21
N ALA A 97 16.97 11.79 -6.25
CA ALA A 97 17.65 12.48 -7.35
C ALA A 97 18.44 13.71 -6.85
N SER A 98 17.91 14.42 -5.85
CA SER A 98 18.60 15.56 -5.23
C SER A 98 19.71 15.14 -4.27
N CYS A 99 19.66 13.91 -3.75
CA CYS A 99 20.71 13.31 -2.89
C CYS A 99 21.94 12.82 -3.69
N GLY A 100 21.97 12.98 -5.02
CA GLY A 100 23.06 12.46 -5.86
C GLY A 100 23.04 10.93 -6.05
N THR A 101 21.86 10.31 -5.87
CA THR A 101 21.69 8.86 -6.10
C THR A 101 21.94 8.53 -7.56
N ASP A 102 22.60 7.41 -7.83
CA ASP A 102 22.93 6.97 -9.17
C ASP A 102 21.70 6.52 -9.98
N GLY A 103 21.79 6.68 -11.30
CA GLY A 103 20.71 6.33 -12.24
C GLY A 103 20.20 4.89 -12.09
N PRO A 104 21.05 3.86 -11.99
CA PRO A 104 20.61 2.47 -11.82
C PRO A 104 19.74 2.23 -10.57
N ARG A 105 20.08 2.90 -9.45
CA ARG A 105 19.28 2.79 -8.23
C ARG A 105 17.92 3.47 -8.41
N LEU A 106 17.89 4.66 -9.00
CA LEU A 106 16.63 5.35 -9.30
C LEU A 106 15.75 4.55 -10.25
N GLN A 107 16.33 3.91 -11.28
CA GLN A 107 15.62 2.99 -12.17
C GLN A 107 15.00 1.81 -11.41
N THR A 108 15.77 1.17 -10.52
CA THR A 108 15.28 0.07 -9.69
C THR A 108 14.11 0.50 -8.81
N LEU A 109 14.20 1.66 -8.16
CA LEU A 109 13.11 2.20 -7.34
C LEU A 109 11.88 2.56 -8.20
N SER A 110 12.10 3.05 -9.42
CA SER A 110 11.02 3.40 -10.33
C SER A 110 10.21 2.19 -10.81
N GLN A 111 10.82 1.00 -10.91
CA GLN A 111 10.07 -0.24 -11.19
C GLN A 111 9.02 -0.53 -10.12
N LYS A 112 9.30 -0.22 -8.85
CA LYS A 112 8.35 -0.35 -7.75
C LYS A 112 7.24 0.70 -7.83
N ALA A 113 7.59 1.96 -8.15
CA ALA A 113 6.60 3.01 -8.40
C ALA A 113 5.64 2.61 -9.53
N HIS A 114 6.16 2.06 -10.63
CA HIS A 114 5.37 1.54 -11.74
C HIS A 114 4.48 0.39 -11.30
N LYS A 115 5.05 -0.64 -10.66
CA LYS A 115 4.31 -1.82 -10.20
C LYS A 115 3.12 -1.46 -9.32
N TYR A 116 3.31 -0.59 -8.34
CA TYR A 116 2.22 -0.20 -7.44
C TYR A 116 1.24 0.76 -8.11
N GLY A 117 1.75 1.71 -8.90
CA GLY A 117 0.90 2.65 -9.64
C GLY A 117 -0.01 1.96 -10.65
N ILE A 118 0.50 1.00 -11.42
CA ILE A 118 -0.32 0.32 -12.42
C ILE A 118 -1.38 -0.60 -11.79
N ARG A 119 -1.03 -1.29 -10.70
CA ARG A 119 -1.99 -2.12 -9.97
C ARG A 119 -3.09 -1.28 -9.33
N LEU A 120 -2.75 -0.10 -8.82
CA LEU A 120 -3.73 0.85 -8.31
C LEU A 120 -4.69 1.32 -9.40
N LEU A 121 -4.17 1.70 -10.57
CA LEU A 121 -5.00 2.10 -11.71
C LEU A 121 -5.89 0.94 -12.20
N GLN A 122 -5.36 -0.28 -12.23
CA GLN A 122 -6.14 -1.47 -12.62
C GLN A 122 -7.26 -1.76 -11.62
N ALA A 123 -7.01 -1.58 -10.33
CA ALA A 123 -8.05 -1.73 -9.31
C ALA A 123 -9.12 -0.63 -9.38
N GLU A 124 -8.74 0.60 -9.74
CA GLU A 124 -9.66 1.73 -9.84
C GLU A 124 -10.50 1.72 -11.13
N LEU A 125 -9.89 1.36 -12.27
CA LEU A 125 -10.49 1.49 -13.60
C LEU A 125 -10.86 0.15 -14.25
N ALA A 126 -10.49 -0.98 -13.64
CA ALA A 126 -10.73 -2.34 -14.16
C ALA A 126 -10.22 -2.56 -15.61
N PHE A 127 -9.13 -1.89 -16.00
CA PHE A 127 -8.59 -1.95 -17.36
C PHE A 127 -7.46 -2.99 -17.50
N SER A 128 -7.14 -3.33 -18.74
CA SER A 128 -6.00 -4.18 -19.09
C SER A 128 -4.91 -3.40 -19.82
N LEU A 129 -3.65 -3.64 -19.47
CA LEU A 129 -2.50 -3.07 -20.18
C LEU A 129 -2.45 -3.47 -21.67
N ASN A 130 -3.03 -4.62 -22.02
CA ASN A 130 -3.09 -5.11 -23.39
C ASN A 130 -4.21 -4.46 -24.22
N ASP A 131 -5.10 -3.70 -23.57
CA ASP A 131 -6.23 -3.04 -24.21
C ASP A 131 -6.45 -1.66 -23.59
N ILE A 132 -5.58 -0.72 -23.96
CA ILE A 132 -5.66 0.68 -23.51
C ILE A 132 -6.97 1.35 -23.98
N SER A 133 -7.60 0.86 -25.05
CA SER A 133 -8.89 1.41 -25.50
C SER A 133 -10.01 1.20 -24.47
N SER A 134 -9.87 0.22 -23.57
CA SER A 134 -10.77 -0.02 -22.45
C SER A 134 -10.73 1.03 -21.34
N LEU A 135 -9.76 1.97 -21.36
CA LEU A 135 -9.61 3.01 -20.33
C LEU A 135 -10.58 4.19 -20.46
N GLU A 136 -11.05 4.48 -21.67
CA GLU A 136 -11.75 5.73 -21.96
C GLU A 136 -13.09 5.81 -21.19
N SER A 137 -13.91 4.76 -21.25
CA SER A 137 -15.18 4.73 -20.53
C SER A 137 -15.03 4.74 -19.00
N PRO A 138 -14.13 3.97 -18.35
CA PRO A 138 -13.87 4.10 -16.92
C PRO A 138 -13.40 5.49 -16.49
N LEU A 139 -12.55 6.15 -17.28
CA LEU A 139 -12.07 7.51 -16.98
C LEU A 139 -13.19 8.55 -17.05
N GLU A 140 -14.05 8.49 -18.07
CA GLU A 140 -15.22 9.39 -18.20
C GLU A 140 -16.20 9.25 -17.03
N ASN A 141 -16.32 8.04 -16.48
CA ASN A 141 -17.20 7.75 -15.36
C ASN A 141 -16.52 7.89 -13.98
N SER A 142 -15.26 8.33 -13.95
CA SER A 142 -14.52 8.48 -12.70
C SER A 142 -15.10 9.59 -11.82
N THR A 143 -14.92 9.43 -10.52
CA THR A 143 -15.47 10.35 -9.52
C THR A 143 -14.37 11.22 -8.92
N PRO A 144 -14.69 12.35 -8.29
CA PRO A 144 -13.71 13.12 -7.52
C PRO A 144 -12.98 12.27 -6.45
N GLN A 145 -13.62 11.24 -5.91
CA GLN A 145 -13.03 10.29 -4.96
C GLN A 145 -11.91 9.46 -5.60
N SER A 146 -12.02 9.16 -6.89
CA SER A 146 -11.00 8.44 -7.67
C SER A 146 -9.76 9.29 -7.97
N ALA A 147 -9.86 10.62 -7.87
CA ALA A 147 -8.83 11.54 -8.35
C ALA A 147 -7.46 11.28 -7.73
N GLU A 148 -7.42 10.92 -6.45
CA GLU A 148 -6.16 10.64 -5.76
C GLU A 148 -5.50 9.35 -6.27
N ASN A 149 -6.29 8.27 -6.43
CA ASN A 149 -5.81 7.01 -6.97
C ASN A 149 -5.32 7.18 -8.41
N LEU A 150 -6.07 7.93 -9.23
CA LEU A 150 -5.69 8.23 -10.60
C LEU A 150 -4.42 9.06 -10.68
N PHE A 151 -4.30 10.09 -9.85
CA PHE A 151 -3.11 10.94 -9.81
C PHE A 151 -1.87 10.14 -9.42
N TRP A 152 -1.88 9.47 -8.26
CA TRP A 152 -0.70 8.77 -7.76
C TRP A 152 -0.39 7.50 -8.55
N GLY A 153 -1.41 6.81 -9.04
CA GLY A 153 -1.26 5.69 -9.95
C GLY A 153 -0.52 6.10 -11.22
N SER A 154 -1.00 7.17 -11.88
CA SER A 154 -0.38 7.72 -13.08
C SER A 154 1.01 8.30 -12.80
N TYR A 155 1.20 8.98 -11.67
CA TYR A 155 2.50 9.56 -11.29
C TYR A 155 3.55 8.47 -11.02
N GLY A 156 3.14 7.31 -10.49
CA GLY A 156 4.02 6.14 -10.37
C GLY A 156 4.50 5.63 -11.73
N VAL A 157 3.62 5.54 -12.72
CA VAL A 157 3.95 5.18 -14.11
C VAL A 157 4.88 6.23 -14.73
N LEU A 158 4.57 7.53 -14.59
CA LEU A 158 5.38 8.63 -15.12
C LEU A 158 6.78 8.67 -14.51
N SER A 159 6.90 8.45 -13.20
CA SER A 159 8.19 8.39 -12.50
C SER A 159 9.09 7.29 -13.07
N TRP A 160 8.48 6.17 -13.48
CA TRP A 160 9.20 5.10 -14.15
C TRP A 160 9.62 5.44 -15.57
N ILE A 161 8.71 6.00 -16.38
CA ILE A 161 9.02 6.46 -17.75
C ILE A 161 10.20 7.44 -17.71
N GLN A 162 10.19 8.38 -16.77
CA GLN A 162 11.25 9.38 -16.62
C GLN A 162 12.63 8.74 -16.39
N GLN A 163 12.71 7.64 -15.64
CA GLN A 163 13.98 6.99 -15.32
C GLN A 163 14.48 6.04 -16.41
N GLN A 164 13.63 5.65 -17.37
CA GLN A 164 14.08 4.82 -18.50
C GLN A 164 15.00 5.57 -19.47
N ASN A 165 15.05 6.92 -19.43
CA ASN A 165 15.94 7.74 -20.26
C ASN A 165 15.90 7.38 -21.77
N GLY A 166 14.75 6.94 -22.28
CA GLY A 166 14.59 6.51 -23.68
C GLY A 166 15.12 5.12 -24.03
N SER A 167 15.54 4.33 -23.04
CA SER A 167 15.85 2.90 -23.24
C SER A 167 14.53 2.13 -23.36
N PRO A 168 14.33 1.28 -24.40
CA PRO A 168 13.13 0.45 -24.49
C PRO A 168 13.08 -0.55 -23.33
N GLU A 169 11.86 -0.92 -22.90
CA GLU A 169 11.67 -2.01 -21.93
C GLU A 169 12.35 -3.28 -22.45
N SER A 170 13.12 -3.94 -21.58
CA SER A 170 13.79 -5.22 -21.83
C SER A 170 12.90 -6.41 -21.50
#